data_AF-A0A9D1KAE5-F1
#
_entry.id   AF-A0A9D1KAE5-F1
#
_cell.length_a   1.000
_cell.length_b   1.000
_cell.length_c   1.000
_cell.angle_alpha   90.00
_cell.angle_beta   90.00
_cell.angle_gamma   90.00
#
_symmetry.space_group_name_H-M   'P 1'
#
loop_
_entity.id
_entity.type
_entity.pdbx_description
1 polymer ?
#
loop_
_entity_poly.entity_id
_entity_poly.type
_entity_poly.pdbx_seq_one_letter_code
_entity_poly.pdbx_strand_id
1 'polypeptide(L)'
;MKLKIINLEGIYLSLDVDSIVIKTIAGELTILNKHLPLITICEISILKIKKDGVYQNYALAGGTLFVDENEVKIMTSAIESEQEIDYNRAIKAKQRALDRLNDPKSDIKRAEIALKRAMNRLSLKVKE
;
A
#
# COMPACT_ATOMS: atom_id res chain seq x y z
N MET A 1 0.36 -5.52 -18.53
CA MET A 1 -0.77 -6.15 -17.79
C MET A 1 -1.70 -5.06 -17.30
N LYS A 2 -2.99 -5.36 -17.14
CA LYS A 2 -3.95 -4.38 -16.60
C LYS A 2 -3.89 -4.39 -15.08
N LEU A 3 -3.70 -3.24 -14.45
CA LEU A 3 -3.71 -3.06 -13.00
C LEU A 3 -4.97 -2.29 -12.60
N LYS A 4 -5.72 -2.82 -11.64
CA LYS A 4 -6.89 -2.18 -11.05
C LYS A 4 -6.76 -2.15 -9.53
N ILE A 5 -6.82 -0.96 -8.94
CA ILE A 5 -6.77 -0.75 -7.49
C ILE A 5 -8.12 -0.22 -7.04
N ILE A 6 -8.69 -0.88 -6.03
CA ILE A 6 -10.03 -0.64 -5.52
C ILE A 6 -9.92 -0.35 -4.04
N ASN A 7 -10.51 0.76 -3.60
CA ASN A 7 -10.63 1.14 -2.19
C ASN A 7 -12.11 1.18 -1.78
N LEU A 8 -12.40 1.69 -0.58
CA LEU A 8 -13.78 1.80 -0.07
C LEU A 8 -14.64 2.82 -0.82
N GLU A 9 -14.02 3.74 -1.57
CA GLU A 9 -14.71 4.78 -2.35
C GLU A 9 -14.98 4.32 -3.80
N GLY A 10 -14.30 3.28 -4.27
CA GLY A 10 -14.51 2.69 -5.59
C GLY A 10 -13.19 2.33 -6.28
N ILE A 11 -13.16 2.53 -7.60
CA ILE A 11 -11.95 2.31 -8.40
C ILE A 11 -11.04 3.53 -8.23
N TYR A 12 -9.95 3.35 -7.49
CA TYR A 12 -8.94 4.40 -7.31
C TYR A 12 -8.07 4.56 -8.56
N LEU A 13 -7.65 3.44 -9.16
CA LEU A 13 -6.73 3.46 -10.30
C LEU A 13 -6.99 2.26 -11.23
N SER A 14 -6.97 2.49 -12.54
CA SER A 14 -7.10 1.46 -13.57
C SER A 14 -6.22 1.80 -14.77
N LEU A 15 -5.07 1.13 -14.92
CA LEU A 15 -4.04 1.44 -15.92
C LEU A 15 -3.45 0.17 -16.52
N ASP A 16 -2.88 0.28 -17.72
CA ASP A 16 -1.90 -0.70 -18.21
C ASP A 16 -0.50 -0.37 -17.66
N VAL A 17 0.18 -1.39 -17.14
CA VAL A 17 1.47 -1.28 -16.45
C VAL A 17 2.43 -2.39 -16.90
N ASP A 18 3.74 -2.13 -16.74
CA ASP A 18 4.82 -3.07 -17.05
C ASP A 18 4.96 -4.11 -15.94
N SER A 19 4.97 -3.65 -14.69
CA SER A 19 5.12 -4.48 -13.50
C SER A 19 4.62 -3.77 -12.25
N ILE A 20 4.39 -4.54 -11.19
CA ILE A 20 4.23 -4.00 -9.83
C ILE A 20 5.18 -4.69 -8.86
N VAL A 21 5.65 -3.96 -7.86
CA VAL A 21 6.40 -4.50 -6.72
C VAL A 21 5.59 -4.24 -5.46
N ILE A 22 5.30 -5.30 -4.71
CA ILE A 22 4.42 -5.26 -3.55
C ILE A 22 4.94 -6.18 -2.44
N LYS A 23 4.77 -5.76 -1.18
CA LYS A 23 5.11 -6.60 -0.02
C LYS A 23 3.90 -7.42 0.41
N THR A 24 4.07 -8.72 0.47
CA THR A 24 3.09 -9.69 0.96
C THR A 24 3.53 -10.25 2.31
N ILE A 25 2.67 -11.01 2.97
CA ILE A 25 3.01 -11.74 4.20
C ILE A 25 4.17 -12.74 4.02
N ALA A 26 4.41 -13.20 2.78
CA ALA A 26 5.46 -14.17 2.45
C ALA A 26 6.77 -13.49 2.02
N GLY A 27 6.78 -12.16 1.87
CA GLY A 27 7.92 -11.40 1.37
C GLY A 27 7.56 -10.44 0.24
N GLU A 28 8.58 -9.82 -0.36
CA GLU A 28 8.41 -8.92 -1.50
C GLU A 28 8.20 -9.73 -2.79
N LEU A 29 7.23 -9.28 -3.59
CA LEU A 29 6.85 -9.92 -4.84
C LEU A 29 6.84 -8.89 -5.95
N THR A 30 7.43 -9.25 -7.09
CA THR A 30 7.30 -8.49 -8.33
C THR A 30 6.40 -9.26 -9.28
N ILE A 31 5.27 -8.66 -9.67
CA ILE A 31 4.34 -9.23 -10.66
C ILE A 31 4.67 -8.63 -12.03
N LEU A 32 4.95 -9.50 -12.99
CA LEU A 32 5.18 -9.17 -14.39
C LEU A 32 3.98 -9.58 -15.25
N ASN A 33 4.00 -9.15 -16.51
CA ASN A 33 3.04 -9.58 -17.51
C ASN A 33 3.01 -11.12 -17.63
N LYS A 34 1.82 -11.71 -17.77
CA LYS A 34 1.58 -13.17 -17.86
C LYS A 34 2.01 -13.98 -16.62
N HIS A 35 2.01 -13.37 -15.44
CA HIS A 35 2.18 -14.11 -14.19
C HIS A 35 1.04 -15.14 -13.99
N LEU A 36 1.35 -16.28 -13.38
CA LEU A 36 0.37 -17.30 -13.03
C LEU A 36 -0.71 -16.74 -12.09
N PRO A 37 -1.94 -17.27 -12.12
CA PRO A 37 -2.99 -16.85 -11.19
C PRO A 37 -2.53 -16.97 -9.73
N LEU A 38 -2.81 -15.93 -8.94
CA LEU A 38 -2.34 -15.83 -7.57
C LEU A 38 -3.32 -15.00 -6.72
N ILE A 39 -3.57 -15.46 -5.50
CA ILE A 39 -4.29 -14.68 -4.48
C ILE A 39 -3.40 -14.60 -3.24
N THR A 40 -3.15 -13.40 -2.73
CA THR A 40 -2.32 -13.21 -1.53
C THR A 40 -2.68 -11.95 -0.76
N ILE A 41 -2.29 -11.91 0.52
CA ILE A 41 -2.48 -10.77 1.41
C ILE A 41 -1.27 -9.83 1.29
N CYS A 42 -1.57 -8.55 1.10
CA CYS A 42 -0.59 -7.48 1.03
C CYS A 42 -0.41 -6.85 2.41
N GLU A 43 0.84 -6.56 2.75
CA GLU A 43 1.15 -5.78 3.95
C GLU A 43 0.90 -4.28 3.72
N ILE A 44 0.84 -3.54 4.84
CA ILE A 44 1.01 -2.09 4.79
C ILE A 44 2.45 -1.79 4.34
N SER A 45 2.62 -1.35 3.10
CA SER A 45 3.92 -1.12 2.49
C SER A 45 3.82 -0.12 1.33
N ILE A 46 4.98 0.20 0.75
CA ILE A 46 5.03 0.90 -0.52
C ILE A 46 4.67 -0.09 -1.63
N LEU A 47 3.73 0.32 -2.49
CA LEU A 47 3.46 -0.30 -3.78
C LEU A 47 4.24 0.48 -4.83
N LYS A 48 5.10 -0.18 -5.59
CA LYS A 48 5.79 0.41 -6.74
C LYS A 48 5.09 -0.04 -8.01
N ILE A 49 4.65 0.91 -8.81
CA ILE A 49 4.03 0.66 -10.11
C ILE A 49 5.01 1.10 -11.18
N LYS A 50 5.38 0.19 -12.10
CA LYS A 50 6.21 0.52 -13.24
C LYS A 50 5.33 0.70 -14.47
N LYS A 51 5.42 1.86 -15.11
CA LYS A 51 4.74 2.14 -16.37
C LYS A 51 5.67 2.92 -17.29
N ASP A 52 5.79 2.49 -18.53
CA ASP A 52 6.64 3.12 -19.55
C ASP A 52 8.10 3.25 -19.07
N GLY A 53 8.60 2.25 -18.33
CA GLY A 53 9.94 2.28 -17.76
C GLY A 53 10.10 3.07 -16.45
N VAL A 54 9.11 3.86 -16.04
CA VAL A 54 9.18 4.75 -14.88
C VAL A 54 8.46 4.16 -13.67
N TYR A 55 9.09 4.23 -12.49
CA TYR A 55 8.47 3.81 -11.24
C TYR A 55 7.72 4.96 -10.56
N GLN A 56 6.52 4.65 -10.09
CA GLN A 56 5.73 5.51 -9.22
C GLN A 56 5.40 4.76 -7.93
N ASN A 57 5.55 5.44 -6.79
CA ASN A 57 5.38 4.84 -5.48
C ASN A 57 4.07 5.30 -4.84
N TYR A 58 3.38 4.37 -4.18
CA TYR A 58 2.11 4.59 -3.49
C TYR A 58 2.15 3.98 -2.10
N ALA A 59 1.54 4.64 -1.11
CA ALA A 59 1.40 4.11 0.23
C ALA A 59 0.16 3.23 0.29
N LEU A 60 0.36 1.91 0.28
CA LEU A 60 -0.72 0.93 0.37
C LEU A 60 -1.02 0.60 1.84
N ALA A 61 -2.28 0.69 2.26
CA ALA A 61 -2.70 0.37 3.62
C ALA A 61 -3.00 -1.13 3.84
N GLY A 62 -2.23 -2.01 3.21
CA GLY A 62 -2.46 -3.45 3.14
C GLY A 62 -3.67 -3.81 2.27
N GLY A 63 -4.00 -5.09 2.19
CA GLY A 63 -5.13 -5.52 1.38
C GLY A 63 -4.98 -6.93 0.84
N THR A 64 -5.63 -7.18 -0.30
CA THR A 64 -5.58 -8.46 -1.01
C THR A 64 -5.27 -8.22 -2.48
N LEU A 65 -4.31 -8.98 -3.00
CA LEU A 65 -3.91 -9.03 -4.40
C LEU A 65 -4.57 -10.24 -5.06
N PHE A 66 -5.16 -10.03 -6.22
CA PHE A 66 -5.65 -11.06 -7.12
C PHE A 66 -4.96 -10.88 -8.48
N VAL A 67 -4.35 -11.93 -8.98
CA VAL A 67 -3.77 -11.99 -10.33
C VAL A 67 -4.55 -13.04 -11.09
N ASP A 68 -5.13 -12.67 -12.22
CA ASP A 68 -5.88 -13.58 -13.09
C ASP A 68 -5.97 -13.01 -14.51
N GLU A 69 -5.93 -13.87 -15.53
CA GLU A 69 -6.07 -13.50 -16.96
C GLU A 69 -5.25 -12.25 -17.39
N ASN A 70 -4.03 -12.09 -16.89
CA ASN A 70 -3.17 -10.92 -17.15
C ASN A 70 -3.72 -9.56 -16.62
N GLU A 71 -4.65 -9.63 -15.68
CA GLU A 71 -5.17 -8.54 -14.87
C GLU A 71 -4.71 -8.72 -13.41
N VAL A 72 -4.29 -7.64 -12.79
CA VAL A 72 -3.96 -7.56 -11.37
C VAL A 72 -4.97 -6.65 -10.69
N LYS A 73 -5.66 -7.18 -9.68
CA LYS A 73 -6.61 -6.46 -8.84
C LYS A 73 -6.08 -6.35 -7.42
N ILE A 74 -6.00 -5.13 -6.88
CA ILE A 74 -5.65 -4.87 -5.48
C ILE A 74 -6.86 -4.28 -4.79
N MET A 75 -7.36 -4.97 -3.75
CA MET A 75 -8.40 -4.45 -2.87
C MET A 75 -7.76 -3.98 -1.57
N THR A 76 -7.92 -2.70 -1.25
CA THR A 76 -7.26 -2.08 -0.08
C THR A 76 -8.20 -1.19 0.69
N SER A 77 -7.87 -0.93 1.96
CA SER A 77 -8.60 0.06 2.76
C SER A 77 -8.29 1.50 2.37
N ALA A 78 -7.04 1.76 1.94
CA ALA A 78 -6.59 3.08 1.50
C ALA A 78 -5.32 2.94 0.65
N ILE A 79 -5.19 3.83 -0.32
CA ILE A 79 -4.01 4.00 -1.14
C ILE A 79 -3.85 5.49 -1.45
N GLU A 80 -2.62 5.97 -1.35
CA GLU A 80 -2.30 7.38 -1.55
C GLU A 80 -0.97 7.48 -2.32
N SER A 81 -0.91 8.32 -3.35
CA SER A 81 0.32 8.69 -4.03
C SER A 81 1.12 9.71 -3.19
N GLU A 82 2.38 9.94 -3.56
CA GLU A 82 3.24 10.95 -2.89
C GLU A 82 2.59 12.35 -2.87
N GLN A 83 1.82 12.69 -3.91
CA GLN A 83 1.20 14.00 -4.10
C GLN A 83 -0.09 14.17 -3.28
N GLU A 84 -0.78 13.07 -2.96
CA GLU A 84 -2.04 13.09 -2.19
C GLU A 84 -1.80 13.09 -0.68
N ILE A 85 -0.59 12.74 -0.23
CA ILE A 85 -0.29 12.61 1.19
C ILE A 85 -0.16 13.98 1.87
N ASP A 86 -1.03 14.22 2.85
CA ASP A 86 -0.80 15.25 3.86
C ASP A 86 0.20 14.76 4.91
N TYR A 87 1.46 15.16 4.74
CA TYR A 87 2.55 14.80 5.65
C TYR A 87 2.38 15.35 7.06
N ASN A 88 1.78 16.52 7.24
CA ASN A 88 1.55 17.08 8.58
C ASN A 88 0.51 16.23 9.32
N ARG A 89 -0.54 15.80 8.63
CA ARG A 89 -1.51 14.84 9.16
C ARG A 89 -0.87 13.49 9.47
N ALA A 90 0.03 12.99 8.63
CA ALA A 90 0.75 11.74 8.86
C ALA A 90 1.65 11.81 10.11
N ILE A 91 2.36 12.91 10.33
CA ILE A 91 3.16 13.14 11.55
C ILE A 91 2.27 13.15 12.80
N LYS A 92 1.16 13.90 12.77
CA LYS A 92 0.19 13.91 13.88
C LYS A 92 -0.43 12.52 14.12
N ALA A 93 -0.66 11.74 13.07
CA ALA A 93 -1.15 10.37 13.20
C ALA A 93 -0.10 9.44 13.83
N LYS A 94 1.18 9.58 13.46
CA LYS A 94 2.30 8.86 14.09
C LYS A 94 2.36 9.16 15.59
N GLN A 95 2.32 10.43 15.98
CA GLN A 95 2.38 10.82 17.39
C GLN A 95 1.21 10.24 18.19
N ARG A 96 -0.03 10.40 17.70
CA ARG A 96 -1.21 9.83 18.36
C ARG A 96 -1.15 8.31 18.50
N ALA A 97 -0.56 7.61 17.51
CA ALA A 97 -0.40 6.17 17.58
C ALA A 97 0.64 5.77 18.64
N LEU A 98 1.75 6.51 18.75
CA LEU A 98 2.75 6.32 19.81
C LEU A 98 2.17 6.60 21.20
N ASP A 99 1.41 7.68 21.36
CA ASP A 99 0.77 8.01 22.64
C ASP A 99 -0.18 6.89 23.08
N ARG A 100 -0.93 6.31 22.14
CA ARG A 100 -1.80 5.15 22.41
C ARG A 100 -1.01 3.91 22.81
N LEU A 101 0.11 3.61 22.15
CA LEU A 101 0.96 2.47 22.53
C LEU A 101 1.46 2.55 23.98
N ASN A 102 1.60 3.76 24.51
CA ASN A 102 2.00 4.00 25.90
C ASN A 102 0.82 4.01 26.90
N ASP A 103 -0.43 4.00 26.42
CA ASP A 103 -1.62 3.94 27.26
C ASP A 103 -2.04 2.47 27.48
N PRO A 104 -1.96 1.94 28.73
CA PRO A 104 -2.31 0.56 29.05
C PRO A 104 -3.78 0.22 28.80
N LYS A 105 -4.66 1.22 28.71
CA LYS A 105 -6.09 1.03 28.44
C LYS A 105 -6.43 0.97 26.97
N SER A 106 -5.46 1.24 26.09
CA SER A 106 -5.70 1.32 24.65
C SER A 106 -5.61 -0.06 23.98
N ASP A 107 -6.21 -0.16 22.79
CA ASP A 107 -6.05 -1.31 21.91
C ASP A 107 -4.69 -1.23 21.21
N ILE A 108 -3.70 -1.91 21.78
CA ILE A 108 -2.30 -1.92 21.32
C ILE A 108 -2.20 -2.34 19.85
N LYS A 109 -2.90 -3.42 19.44
CA LYS A 109 -2.85 -3.91 18.05
C LYS A 109 -3.35 -2.87 17.05
N ARG A 110 -4.45 -2.16 17.38
CA ARG A 110 -4.92 -1.07 16.52
C ARG A 110 -3.94 0.10 16.49
N ALA A 111 -3.28 0.40 17.60
CA ALA A 111 -2.26 1.45 17.66
C ALA A 111 -1.03 1.09 16.79
N GLU A 112 -0.56 -0.16 16.82
CA GLU A 112 0.53 -0.65 15.95
C GLU A 112 0.18 -0.54 14.46
N ILE A 113 -1.04 -0.95 14.07
CA ILE A 113 -1.50 -0.83 12.68
C ILE A 113 -1.57 0.63 12.25
N ALA A 114 -2.10 1.51 13.11
CA ALA A 114 -2.16 2.95 12.83
C ALA A 114 -0.75 3.55 12.69
N LEU A 115 0.19 3.12 13.52
CA LEU A 115 1.58 3.53 13.45
C LEU A 115 2.24 3.06 12.14
N LYS A 116 2.08 1.78 11.76
CA LYS A 116 2.61 1.22 10.51
C LYS A 116 2.09 1.98 9.30
N ARG A 117 0.79 2.33 9.27
CA ARG A 117 0.20 3.17 8.20
C ARG A 117 0.79 4.57 8.15
N ALA A 118 0.95 5.23 9.31
CA ALA A 118 1.53 6.55 9.38
C ALA A 118 3.00 6.55 8.91
N MET A 119 3.80 5.57 9.34
CA MET A 119 5.18 5.42 8.89
C MET A 119 5.27 5.16 7.38
N ASN A 120 4.39 4.31 6.83
CA ASN A 120 4.36 4.02 5.40
C ASN A 120 4.12 5.26 4.52
N ARG A 121 3.24 6.17 4.97
CA ARG A 121 3.04 7.46 4.30
C ARG A 121 4.28 8.34 4.37
N LEU A 122 4.91 8.41 5.55
CA LEU A 122 6.09 9.25 5.77
C LEU A 122 7.30 8.74 4.99
N SER A 123 7.43 7.43 4.77
CA SER A 123 8.54 6.86 3.99
C SER A 123 8.51 7.24 2.51
N LEU A 124 7.37 7.68 1.95
CA LEU A 124 7.35 8.17 0.55
C LEU A 124 8.13 9.46 0.34
N LYS A 125 8.21 10.31 1.36
CA LYS A 125 8.96 11.57 1.30
C LYS A 125 10.47 11.34 1.34
N VAL A 126 10.91 10.29 2.03
CA VAL A 126 12.32 9.99 2.24
C VAL A 126 12.78 9.11 1.08
N LYS A 127 13.32 9.74 0.03
CA LYS A 127 14.07 9.02 -1.00
C LYS A 127 15.40 8.60 -0.38
N GLU A 128 15.64 7.29 -0.31
CA GLU A 128 17.00 6.75 -0.17
C GLU A 128 17.85 7.12 -1.38
#